data_AF-A0A1Q5NFH6-F1
#
_entry.id   AF-A0A1Q5NFH6-F1
#
_cell.length_a   1.000
_cell.length_b   1.000
_cell.length_c   1.000
_cell.angle_alpha   90.00
_cell.angle_beta   90.00
_cell.angle_gamma   90.00
#
_symmetry.space_group_name_H-M   'P 1'
#
loop_
_entity.id
_entity.type
_entity.pdbx_description
1 polymer ?
#
loop_
_entity_poly.entity_id
_entity_poly.type
_entity_poly.pdbx_seq_one_letter_code
_entity_poly.pdbx_strand_id
1 'polypeptide(L)'
;MVEIPGTGTPIIGHQLSWLAAEGVTDAVVSCGHLAEVLQEWLDAAVLPLRVTTVVESEPLGRGGGLKYAAARLPDPEQPWYATNGDIWTRFSLREMAAFHAERDATATLALARPRIPWGAVETDAFGHITDFIESPPSPYLINAGVYVFSPAFTAMLPDRGDHERTTFPRLARERRLAGYPLPHGAYWRAIDTAKDLTEAAKELDGQ
;
A
#
# COMPACT_ATOMS: atom_id res chain seq x y z
N MET A 1 -2.11 -18.30 2.82
CA MET A 1 -2.07 -16.99 3.50
C MET A 1 -0.67 -16.76 4.02
N VAL A 2 -0.12 -15.55 3.88
CA VAL A 2 1.28 -15.26 4.26
C VAL A 2 1.32 -14.70 5.68
N GLU A 3 1.96 -15.44 6.58
CA GLU A 3 2.17 -15.05 7.98
C GLU A 3 3.50 -14.34 8.15
N ILE A 4 3.50 -13.30 9.01
CA ILE A 4 4.75 -12.69 9.44
C ILE A 4 5.37 -13.61 10.51
N PRO A 5 6.56 -14.19 10.26
CA PRO A 5 7.20 -15.09 11.21
C PRO A 5 7.38 -14.43 12.58
N GLY A 6 7.18 -15.20 13.65
CA GLY A 6 7.28 -14.71 15.03
C GLY A 6 5.98 -14.10 15.59
N THR A 7 5.01 -13.73 14.73
CA THR A 7 3.76 -13.09 15.19
C THR A 7 2.55 -14.01 15.24
N GLY A 8 2.59 -15.14 14.51
CA GLY A 8 1.42 -16.01 14.30
C GLY A 8 0.24 -15.31 13.62
N THR A 9 0.47 -14.14 13.02
CA THR A 9 -0.57 -13.28 12.43
C THR A 9 -0.25 -13.03 10.96
N PRO A 10 -1.22 -13.19 10.05
CA PRO A 10 -1.04 -12.87 8.63
C PRO A 10 -0.88 -11.37 8.39
N ILE A 11 -0.29 -11.01 7.24
CA ILE A 11 -0.09 -9.61 6.83
C ILE A 11 -1.39 -8.80 6.98
N ILE A 12 -2.51 -9.36 6.51
CA ILE A 12 -3.82 -8.71 6.62
C ILE A 12 -4.23 -8.43 8.07
N GLY A 13 -3.90 -9.29 9.03
CA GLY A 13 -4.18 -9.04 10.45
C GLY A 13 -3.40 -7.85 11.00
N HIS A 14 -2.13 -7.71 10.60
CA HIS A 14 -1.31 -6.53 10.90
C HIS A 14 -1.87 -5.27 10.25
N GLN A 15 -2.29 -5.36 8.99
CA GLN A 15 -2.90 -4.23 8.27
C GLN A 15 -4.20 -3.78 8.94
N LEU A 16 -5.11 -4.70 9.28
CA LEU A 16 -6.37 -4.38 9.95
C LEU A 16 -6.13 -3.75 11.33
N SER A 17 -5.14 -4.24 12.08
CA SER A 17 -4.77 -3.66 13.37
C SER A 17 -4.23 -2.23 13.23
N TRP A 18 -3.36 -1.99 12.24
CA TRP A 18 -2.85 -0.66 11.94
C TRP A 18 -3.95 0.29 11.47
N LEU A 19 -4.81 -0.14 10.54
CA LEU A 19 -5.96 0.64 10.07
C LEU A 19 -6.88 1.04 11.23
N ALA A 20 -7.22 0.11 12.12
CA ALA A 20 -8.01 0.41 13.32
C ALA A 20 -7.34 1.42 14.24
N ALA A 21 -6.03 1.27 14.50
CA ALA A 21 -5.27 2.20 15.33
C ALA A 21 -5.25 3.62 14.75
N GLU A 22 -5.25 3.75 13.42
CA GLU A 22 -5.33 5.03 12.72
C GLU A 22 -6.76 5.62 12.67
N GLY A 23 -7.78 4.85 13.07
CA GLY A 23 -9.17 5.28 13.19
C GLY A 23 -10.11 4.78 12.09
N VAL A 24 -9.68 3.83 11.26
CA VAL A 24 -10.54 3.19 10.26
C VAL A 24 -11.51 2.23 10.97
N THR A 25 -12.80 2.35 10.68
CA THR A 25 -13.86 1.53 11.31
C THR A 25 -14.37 0.39 10.42
N ASP A 26 -14.19 0.52 9.11
CA ASP A 26 -14.73 -0.38 8.10
C ASP A 26 -13.67 -0.63 7.03
N ALA A 27 -13.46 -1.89 6.67
CA ALA A 27 -12.59 -2.27 5.57
C ALA A 27 -13.27 -3.25 4.64
N VAL A 28 -13.04 -3.07 3.33
CA VAL A 28 -13.43 -4.02 2.31
C VAL A 28 -12.17 -4.73 1.82
N VAL A 29 -12.16 -6.05 1.93
CA VAL A 29 -11.05 -6.89 1.47
C VAL A 29 -11.40 -7.43 0.08
N SER A 30 -10.65 -6.99 -0.93
CA SER A 30 -10.77 -7.51 -2.29
C SER A 30 -10.05 -8.85 -2.40
N CYS A 31 -10.82 -9.91 -2.62
CA CYS A 31 -10.34 -11.28 -2.73
C CYS A 31 -10.39 -11.74 -4.19
N GLY A 32 -9.32 -12.41 -4.62
CA GLY A 32 -9.24 -13.08 -5.91
C GLY A 32 -8.95 -14.56 -5.73
N HIS A 33 -7.82 -15.02 -6.27
CA HIS A 33 -7.33 -16.38 -6.05
C HIS A 33 -7.18 -16.70 -4.55
N LEU A 34 -7.64 -17.88 -4.12
CA LEU A 34 -7.66 -18.33 -2.71
C LEU A 34 -8.53 -17.48 -1.76
N ALA A 35 -9.61 -16.88 -2.27
CA ALA A 35 -10.56 -16.12 -1.46
C ALA A 35 -11.08 -16.91 -0.24
N GLU A 36 -11.36 -18.20 -0.41
CA GLU A 36 -11.90 -19.08 0.65
C GLU A 36 -10.98 -19.13 1.87
N VAL A 37 -9.67 -19.30 1.67
CA VAL A 37 -8.68 -19.34 2.77
C VAL A 37 -8.65 -18.02 3.55
N LEU A 38 -8.79 -16.90 2.84
CA LEU A 38 -8.78 -15.58 3.46
C LEU A 38 -10.09 -15.32 4.22
N GLN A 39 -11.23 -15.75 3.65
CA GLN A 39 -12.54 -15.64 4.27
C GLN A 39 -12.61 -16.50 5.54
N GLU A 40 -12.18 -17.75 5.50
CA GLU A 40 -12.13 -18.63 6.67
C GLU A 40 -11.34 -18.01 7.83
N TRP A 41 -10.18 -17.39 7.53
CA TRP A 41 -9.40 -16.72 8.56
C TRP A 41 -10.11 -15.47 9.10
N LEU A 42 -10.68 -14.63 8.23
CA LEU A 42 -11.39 -13.42 8.64
C LEU A 42 -12.63 -13.73 9.47
N ASP A 43 -13.37 -14.79 9.16
CA ASP A 43 -14.56 -15.22 9.89
C ASP A 43 -14.22 -15.79 11.28
N ALA A 44 -13.05 -16.43 11.42
CA ALA A 44 -12.59 -17.00 12.68
C ALA A 44 -11.86 -15.99 13.59
N ALA A 45 -11.28 -14.94 13.01
CA ALA A 45 -10.46 -13.98 13.73
C ALA A 45 -11.29 -12.97 14.54
N VAL A 46 -10.76 -12.53 15.69
CA VAL A 46 -11.29 -11.37 16.42
C VAL A 46 -10.74 -10.11 15.76
N LEU A 47 -11.58 -9.42 14.99
CA LEU A 47 -11.19 -8.27 14.19
C LEU A 47 -11.37 -6.94 14.95
N PRO A 48 -10.43 -5.98 14.84
CA PRO A 48 -10.53 -4.69 15.53
C PRO A 48 -11.45 -3.68 14.83
N LEU A 49 -11.95 -4.01 13.63
CA LEU A 49 -12.81 -3.18 12.80
C LEU A 49 -13.77 -4.05 11.99
N ARG A 50 -14.81 -3.46 11.37
CA ARG A 50 -15.79 -4.20 10.56
C ARG A 50 -15.19 -4.55 9.21
N VAL A 51 -15.12 -5.83 8.89
CA VAL A 51 -14.54 -6.31 7.63
C VAL A 51 -15.63 -6.94 6.75
N THR A 52 -15.63 -6.58 5.47
CA THR A 52 -16.42 -7.25 4.43
C THR A 52 -15.50 -7.77 3.35
N THR A 53 -15.66 -9.03 2.96
CA THR A 53 -14.90 -9.62 1.85
C THR A 53 -15.68 -9.54 0.56
N VAL A 54 -14.99 -9.26 -0.54
CA VAL A 54 -15.60 -9.17 -1.87
C VAL A 54 -14.79 -10.03 -2.81
N VAL A 55 -15.46 -10.97 -3.49
CA VAL A 55 -14.78 -11.93 -4.37
C VAL A 55 -15.10 -11.57 -5.81
N GLU A 56 -14.05 -11.31 -6.59
CA GLU A 56 -14.20 -11.10 -8.03
C GLU A 56 -14.54 -12.43 -8.72
N SER A 57 -15.64 -12.47 -9.48
CA SER A 57 -16.02 -13.67 -10.25
C SER A 57 -15.10 -13.92 -11.45
N GLU A 58 -14.42 -12.89 -11.92
CA GLU A 58 -13.45 -12.91 -13.01
C GLU A 58 -12.36 -11.86 -12.75
N PRO A 59 -11.13 -12.01 -13.26
CA PRO A 59 -10.07 -11.03 -13.01
C PRO A 59 -10.40 -9.66 -13.65
N LEU A 60 -10.69 -8.64 -12.84
CA LEU A 60 -10.95 -7.27 -13.33
C LEU A 60 -9.65 -6.45 -13.44
N GLY A 61 -8.53 -6.97 -12.93
CA GLY A 61 -7.26 -6.25 -12.86
C GLY A 61 -7.24 -5.22 -11.73
N ARG A 62 -6.06 -4.63 -11.44
CA ARG A 62 -5.85 -3.79 -10.24
C ARG A 62 -6.85 -2.64 -10.09
N GLY A 63 -7.14 -1.93 -11.18
CA GLY A 63 -8.11 -0.83 -11.20
C GLY A 63 -9.56 -1.30 -11.10
N GLY A 64 -9.91 -2.37 -11.81
CA GLY A 64 -11.26 -2.93 -11.79
C GLY A 64 -11.63 -3.55 -10.43
N GLY A 65 -10.72 -4.33 -9.85
CA GLY A 65 -10.89 -4.89 -8.50
C GLY A 65 -10.99 -3.80 -7.43
N LEU A 66 -10.14 -2.77 -7.51
CA LEU A 66 -10.23 -1.60 -6.62
C LEU A 66 -11.59 -0.89 -6.73
N LYS A 67 -12.11 -0.71 -7.95
CA LYS A 67 -13.45 -0.12 -8.17
C LYS A 67 -14.56 -1.00 -7.59
N TYR A 68 -14.47 -2.31 -7.81
CA TYR A 68 -15.42 -3.29 -7.32
C TYR A 68 -15.48 -3.32 -5.79
N ALA A 69 -14.32 -3.22 -5.12
CA ALA A 69 -14.23 -3.12 -3.67
C ALA A 69 -14.73 -1.77 -3.15
N ALA A 70 -14.31 -0.66 -3.75
CA ALA A 70 -14.70 0.68 -3.34
C ALA A 70 -16.22 0.90 -3.39
N ALA A 71 -16.91 0.29 -4.36
CA ALA A 71 -18.37 0.35 -4.47
C ALA A 71 -19.14 -0.29 -3.29
N ARG A 72 -18.45 -0.98 -2.38
CA ARG A 72 -19.02 -1.64 -1.19
C ARG A 72 -18.61 -1.00 0.12
N LEU A 73 -17.87 0.11 0.06
CA LEU A 73 -17.64 0.94 1.23
C LEU A 73 -18.99 1.49 1.75
N PRO A 74 -19.17 1.59 3.08
CA PRO A 74 -20.44 1.99 3.66
C PRO A 74 -20.81 3.46 3.38
N ASP A 75 -19.82 4.32 3.17
CA ASP A 75 -20.02 5.75 2.88
C ASP A 75 -19.25 6.15 1.61
N PRO A 76 -19.91 6.12 0.43
CA PRO A 76 -19.27 6.42 -0.85
C PRO A 76 -18.95 7.91 -1.03
N GLU A 77 -19.49 8.80 -0.20
CA GLU A 77 -19.30 10.24 -0.27
C GLU A 77 -18.14 10.73 0.62
N GLN A 78 -17.49 9.83 1.36
CA GLN A 78 -16.31 10.14 2.17
C GLN A 78 -15.00 9.77 1.46
N PRO A 79 -13.90 10.50 1.75
CA PRO A 79 -12.58 10.05 1.38
C PRO A 79 -12.29 8.68 1.98
N TRP A 80 -11.54 7.85 1.25
CA TRP A 80 -11.27 6.48 1.65
C TRP A 80 -9.82 6.10 1.40
N TYR A 81 -9.36 5.12 2.17
CA TYR A 81 -8.00 4.59 2.08
C TYR A 81 -7.99 3.31 1.27
N ALA A 82 -6.87 3.04 0.62
CA ALA A 82 -6.57 1.71 0.09
C ALA A 82 -5.12 1.35 0.38
N THR A 83 -4.87 0.06 0.54
CA THR A 83 -3.52 -0.50 0.68
C THR A 83 -3.43 -1.78 -0.14
N ASN A 84 -2.31 -2.02 -0.80
CA ASN A 84 -2.04 -3.31 -1.42
C ASN A 84 -1.88 -4.37 -0.30
N GLY A 85 -2.29 -5.61 -0.58
CA GLY A 85 -2.33 -6.68 0.43
C GLY A 85 -0.98 -7.25 0.86
N ASP A 86 0.09 -6.88 0.16
CA ASP A 86 1.50 -7.24 0.40
C ASP A 86 2.27 -6.17 1.18
N ILE A 87 1.67 -5.01 1.46
CA ILE A 87 2.33 -3.91 2.14
C ILE A 87 2.22 -4.05 3.64
N TRP A 88 3.37 -4.02 4.31
CA TRP A 88 3.44 -3.90 5.75
C TRP A 88 4.10 -2.58 6.14
N THR A 89 3.35 -1.73 6.82
CA THR A 89 3.79 -0.37 7.13
C THR A 89 3.18 0.15 8.43
N ARG A 90 3.80 1.19 8.99
CA ARG A 90 3.30 1.94 10.15
C ARG A 90 3.64 3.41 9.96
N PHE A 91 2.64 4.22 9.68
CA PHE A 91 2.71 5.68 9.68
C PHE A 91 1.31 6.26 9.92
N SER A 92 1.22 7.57 10.17
CA SER A 92 -0.07 8.20 10.41
C SER A 92 -0.88 8.37 9.13
N LEU A 93 -2.01 7.68 9.03
CA LEU A 93 -2.98 7.89 7.94
C LEU A 93 -3.69 9.24 8.09
N ARG A 94 -3.83 9.73 9.33
CA ARG A 94 -4.43 11.04 9.61
C ARG A 94 -3.62 12.18 9.02
N GLU A 95 -2.29 12.13 9.16
CA GLU A 95 -1.40 13.10 8.53
C GLU A 95 -1.48 13.04 7.01
N MET A 96 -1.52 11.84 6.43
CA MET A 96 -1.67 11.66 4.98
C MET A 96 -3.02 12.20 4.47
N ALA A 97 -4.10 12.01 5.23
CA ALA A 97 -5.42 12.55 4.90
C ALA A 97 -5.48 14.08 5.00
N ALA A 98 -4.83 14.67 6.01
CA ALA A 98 -4.70 16.12 6.11
C ALA A 98 -3.91 16.70 4.92
N PHE A 99 -2.80 16.05 4.56
CA PHE A 99 -1.99 16.42 3.38
C PHE A 99 -2.79 16.33 2.07
N HIS A 100 -3.62 15.29 1.93
CA HIS A 100 -4.52 15.08 0.80
C HIS A 100 -5.53 16.23 0.68
N ALA A 101 -6.20 16.58 1.78
CA ALA A 101 -7.19 17.65 1.84
C ALA A 101 -6.58 19.02 1.55
N GLU A 102 -5.40 19.33 2.11
CA GLU A 102 -4.69 20.60 1.89
C GLU A 102 -4.39 20.86 0.40
N ARG A 103 -4.15 19.79 -0.36
CA ARG A 103 -3.77 19.86 -1.78
C ARG A 103 -4.96 19.80 -2.73
N ASP A 104 -6.17 19.61 -2.23
CA ASP A 104 -7.37 19.34 -3.04
C ASP A 104 -7.09 18.23 -4.09
N ALA A 105 -6.31 17.23 -3.68
CA ALA A 105 -5.90 16.15 -4.57
C ALA A 105 -7.06 15.17 -4.74
N THR A 106 -7.25 14.64 -5.95
CA THR A 106 -8.23 13.56 -6.18
C THR A 106 -7.72 12.21 -5.67
N ALA A 107 -6.40 12.03 -5.73
CA ALA A 107 -5.70 10.85 -5.21
C ALA A 107 -4.36 11.26 -4.61
N THR A 108 -3.98 10.62 -3.51
CA THR A 108 -2.67 10.80 -2.88
C THR A 108 -2.02 9.44 -2.67
N LEU A 109 -0.80 9.29 -3.17
CA LEU A 109 0.02 8.09 -3.02
C LEU A 109 1.02 8.31 -1.89
N ALA A 110 1.14 7.35 -0.97
CA ALA A 110 2.31 7.31 -0.11
C ALA A 110 3.54 7.00 -0.98
N LEU A 111 4.64 7.71 -0.73
CA LEU A 111 5.88 7.59 -1.49
C LEU A 111 7.00 7.04 -0.60
N ALA A 112 7.58 5.92 -1.03
CA ALA A 112 8.71 5.29 -0.39
C ALA A 112 10.00 5.53 -1.17
N ARG A 113 11.14 5.44 -0.48
CA ARG A 113 12.47 5.44 -1.09
C ARG A 113 13.18 4.14 -0.72
N PRO A 114 13.05 3.07 -1.52
CA PRO A 114 13.69 1.80 -1.22
C PRO A 114 15.20 1.94 -1.33
N ARG A 115 15.94 1.04 -0.68
CA ARG A 115 17.37 0.87 -0.91
C ARG A 115 17.59 0.02 -2.16
N ILE A 116 18.60 0.36 -2.94
CA ILE A 116 19.05 -0.42 -4.08
C ILE A 116 19.68 -1.71 -3.51
N PRO A 117 19.34 -2.91 -4.01
CA PRO A 117 19.86 -4.17 -3.46
C PRO A 117 21.30 -4.50 -3.93
N TRP A 118 22.00 -3.51 -4.49
CA TRP A 118 23.35 -3.61 -5.04
C TRP A 118 24.23 -2.47 -4.53
N GLY A 119 25.55 -2.64 -4.60
CA GLY A 119 26.49 -1.55 -4.40
C GLY A 119 26.43 -0.56 -5.55
N ALA A 120 26.32 0.73 -5.26
CA ALA A 120 26.49 1.78 -6.25
C ALA A 120 27.90 2.35 -6.17
N VAL A 121 28.40 2.81 -7.31
CA VAL A 121 29.74 3.40 -7.42
C VAL A 121 29.67 4.79 -8.02
N GLU A 122 30.52 5.68 -7.55
CA GLU A 122 30.81 6.95 -8.20
C GLU A 122 32.13 6.85 -8.95
N THR A 123 32.14 7.30 -10.22
CA THR A 123 33.34 7.26 -11.06
C THR A 123 33.78 8.66 -11.47
N ASP A 124 35.08 8.91 -11.51
CA ASP A 124 35.63 10.12 -12.15
C ASP A 124 35.54 10.04 -13.69
N ALA A 125 35.95 11.12 -14.37
CA ALA A 125 35.94 11.20 -15.84
C ALA A 125 36.91 10.22 -16.54
N PHE A 126 37.86 9.62 -15.79
CA PHE A 126 38.83 8.65 -16.29
C PHE A 126 38.40 7.20 -16.01
N GLY A 127 37.29 7.00 -15.29
CA GLY A 127 36.75 5.68 -14.96
C GLY A 127 37.29 5.09 -13.65
N HIS A 128 37.98 5.86 -12.81
CA HIS A 128 38.34 5.38 -11.47
C HIS A 128 37.14 5.44 -10.54
N ILE A 129 36.95 4.39 -9.74
CA ILE A 129 35.96 4.36 -8.66
C ILE A 129 36.46 5.27 -7.53
N THR A 130 35.66 6.26 -7.16
CA THR A 130 35.94 7.24 -6.10
C THR A 130 35.15 6.97 -4.82
N ASP A 131 34.00 6.30 -4.93
CA ASP A 131 33.21 5.83 -3.79
C ASP A 131 32.48 4.51 -4.13
N PHE A 132 32.22 3.70 -3.11
CA PHE A 132 31.45 2.46 -3.18
C PHE A 132 30.47 2.40 -2.01
N ILE A 133 29.19 2.60 -2.31
CA ILE A 133 28.14 2.67 -1.31
C ILE A 133 27.33 1.37 -1.36
N GLU A 134 27.34 0.62 -0.27
CA GLU A 134 26.51 -0.58 -0.15
C GLU A 134 25.04 -0.19 0.09
N SER A 135 24.17 -0.70 -0.78
CA SER A 135 22.72 -0.50 -0.72
C SER A 135 22.26 0.95 -0.48
N PRO A 136 22.67 1.91 -1.33
CA PRO A 136 22.27 3.30 -1.16
C PRO A 136 20.75 3.45 -1.33
N PRO A 137 20.16 4.53 -0.81
CA PRO A 137 18.80 4.91 -1.14
C PRO A 137 18.64 5.08 -2.66
N SER A 138 17.51 4.61 -3.20
CA SER A 138 17.15 4.85 -4.60
C SER A 138 17.10 6.34 -4.88
N PRO A 139 17.57 6.82 -6.05
CA PRO A 139 17.37 8.21 -6.46
C PRO A 139 15.89 8.52 -6.74
N TYR A 140 15.07 7.49 -7.00
CA TYR A 140 13.64 7.62 -7.30
C TYR A 140 12.77 7.35 -6.07
N LEU A 141 11.72 8.17 -5.93
CA LEU A 141 10.56 7.83 -5.10
C LEU A 141 9.67 6.85 -5.87
N ILE A 142 9.06 5.92 -5.14
CA ILE A 142 8.14 4.92 -5.71
C ILE A 142 6.78 4.99 -5.04
N ASN A 143 5.76 4.46 -5.71
CA ASN A 143 4.47 4.18 -5.10
C ASN A 143 4.65 3.17 -3.95
N ALA A 144 4.29 3.56 -2.72
CA ALA A 144 4.41 2.73 -1.53
C ALA A 144 3.23 1.76 -1.36
N GLY A 145 2.24 1.76 -2.27
CA GLY A 145 1.11 0.85 -2.21
C GLY A 145 0.07 1.22 -1.16
N VAL A 146 0.09 2.45 -0.64
CA VAL A 146 -0.92 3.00 0.28
C VAL A 146 -1.44 4.32 -0.28
N TYR A 147 -2.75 4.53 -0.19
CA TYR A 147 -3.44 5.61 -0.88
C TYR A 147 -4.51 6.27 -0.01
N VAL A 148 -4.76 7.54 -0.29
CA VAL A 148 -5.98 8.27 0.09
C VAL A 148 -6.66 8.77 -1.17
N PHE A 149 -7.96 8.54 -1.28
CA PHE A 149 -8.75 8.91 -2.44
C PHE A 149 -9.94 9.78 -2.03
N SER A 150 -10.24 10.79 -2.84
CA SER A 150 -11.50 11.53 -2.72
C SER A 150 -12.66 10.66 -3.21
N PRO A 151 -13.91 10.93 -2.79
CA PRO A 151 -15.10 10.18 -3.19
C PRO A 151 -15.23 9.97 -4.71
N ALA A 152 -14.98 11.05 -5.47
CA ALA A 152 -15.09 11.06 -6.92
C ALA A 152 -14.10 10.11 -7.63
N PHE A 153 -13.04 9.65 -6.96
CA PHE A 153 -12.02 8.78 -7.56
C PHE A 153 -12.59 7.44 -8.02
N THR A 154 -13.58 6.88 -7.29
CA THR A 154 -14.19 5.58 -7.62
C THR A 154 -14.79 5.57 -9.04
N ALA A 155 -15.43 6.66 -9.45
CA ALA A 155 -15.99 6.79 -10.80
C ALA A 155 -14.92 6.93 -11.90
N MET A 156 -13.68 7.28 -11.54
CA MET A 156 -12.55 7.45 -12.45
C MET A 156 -11.74 6.18 -12.66
N LEU A 157 -12.01 5.13 -11.89
CA LEU A 157 -11.38 3.83 -12.04
C LEU A 157 -11.97 3.10 -13.27
N PRO A 158 -11.12 2.36 -14.01
CA PRO A 158 -11.59 1.54 -15.11
C PRO A 158 -12.42 0.37 -14.57
N ASP A 159 -13.42 -0.09 -15.33
CA ASP A 159 -14.16 -1.32 -14.97
C ASP A 159 -13.27 -2.56 -15.09
N ARG A 160 -12.31 -2.54 -16.01
CA ARG A 160 -11.25 -3.54 -16.15
C ARG A 160 -9.90 -2.92 -16.49
N GLY A 161 -8.84 -3.50 -15.95
CA GLY A 161 -7.45 -3.12 -16.21
C GLY A 161 -6.78 -2.44 -15.03
N ASP A 162 -5.77 -1.63 -15.33
CA ASP A 162 -4.83 -1.12 -14.35
C ASP A 162 -4.87 0.40 -14.25
N HIS A 163 -5.24 0.90 -13.06
CA HIS A 163 -5.35 2.33 -12.79
C HIS A 163 -3.98 3.03 -12.74
N GLU A 164 -2.90 2.30 -12.46
CA GLU A 164 -1.53 2.86 -12.47
C GLU A 164 -1.04 3.18 -13.90
N ARG A 165 -1.61 2.51 -14.91
CA ARG A 165 -1.27 2.73 -16.32
C ARG A 165 -2.23 3.69 -17.03
N THR A 166 -3.37 3.99 -16.41
CA THR A 166 -4.45 4.76 -17.01
C THR A 166 -4.83 5.98 -16.15
N THR A 167 -5.51 5.76 -15.03
CA THR A 167 -6.05 6.81 -14.15
C THR A 167 -4.97 7.68 -13.51
N PHE A 168 -3.94 7.10 -12.89
CA PHE A 168 -2.89 7.88 -12.23
C PHE A 168 -2.09 8.76 -13.20
N PRO A 169 -1.60 8.28 -14.36
CA PRO A 169 -0.90 9.14 -15.31
C PRO A 169 -1.76 10.29 -15.84
N ARG A 170 -3.08 10.08 -15.96
CA ARG A 170 -4.02 11.16 -16.33
C ARG A 170 -4.11 12.20 -15.20
N LEU A 171 -4.42 11.78 -13.97
CA LEU A 171 -4.53 12.69 -12.82
C LEU A 171 -3.23 13.45 -12.54
N ALA A 172 -2.08 12.81 -12.76
CA ALA A 172 -0.78 13.46 -12.64
C ALA A 172 -0.62 14.63 -13.63
N ARG A 173 -0.98 14.43 -14.91
CA ARG A 173 -0.95 15.51 -15.92
C ARG A 173 -1.95 16.63 -15.60
N GLU A 174 -3.07 16.29 -14.99
CA GLU A 174 -4.09 17.23 -14.53
C GLU A 174 -3.71 17.94 -13.21
N ARG A 175 -2.58 17.59 -12.58
CA ARG A 175 -2.16 18.08 -11.24
C ARG A 175 -3.14 17.74 -10.11
N ARG A 176 -3.83 16.60 -10.24
CA ARG A 176 -4.82 16.08 -9.28
C ARG A 176 -4.33 14.82 -8.54
N LEU A 177 -3.10 14.41 -8.81
CA LEU A 177 -2.41 13.33 -8.11
C LEU A 177 -1.31 13.93 -7.23
N ALA A 178 -1.38 13.69 -5.92
CA ALA A 178 -0.36 14.13 -4.97
C ALA A 178 0.48 12.94 -4.49
N GLY A 179 1.71 13.23 -4.05
CA GLY A 179 2.60 12.25 -3.45
C GLY A 179 2.96 12.66 -2.03
N TYR A 180 2.61 11.82 -1.05
CA TYR A 180 2.92 12.00 0.37
C TYR A 180 4.21 11.24 0.70
N PRO A 181 5.36 11.92 0.91
CA PRO A 181 6.60 11.25 1.31
C PRO A 181 6.42 10.62 2.68
N LEU A 182 6.73 9.34 2.82
CA LEU A 182 6.69 8.70 4.13
C LEU A 182 7.61 9.42 5.12
N PRO A 183 7.17 9.65 6.38
CA PRO A 183 8.01 10.27 7.39
C PRO A 183 9.34 9.55 7.58
N HIS A 184 10.38 10.30 7.93
CA HIS A 184 11.67 9.69 8.23
C HIS A 184 11.54 8.72 9.42
N GLY A 185 12.02 7.49 9.26
CA GLY A 185 11.90 6.42 10.26
C GLY A 185 10.56 5.67 10.24
N ALA A 186 9.62 6.04 9.38
CA ALA A 186 8.40 5.23 9.19
C ALA A 186 8.77 3.84 8.66
N TYR A 187 8.15 2.81 9.25
CA TYR A 187 8.33 1.45 8.79
C TYR A 187 7.52 1.22 7.51
N TRP A 188 8.15 0.72 6.46
CA TRP A 188 7.48 0.33 5.22
C TRP A 188 8.25 -0.79 4.52
N ARG A 189 7.52 -1.83 4.11
CA ARG A 189 8.06 -2.96 3.39
C ARG A 189 6.98 -3.59 2.50
N ALA A 190 7.34 -3.89 1.25
CA ALA A 190 6.57 -4.80 0.40
C ALA A 190 7.05 -6.23 0.68
N ILE A 191 6.12 -7.15 0.94
CA ILE A 191 6.41 -8.54 1.27
C ILE A 191 6.15 -9.41 0.04
N ASP A 192 7.10 -9.40 -0.89
CA ASP A 192 6.99 -10.11 -2.17
C ASP A 192 7.69 -11.49 -2.15
N THR A 193 8.69 -11.65 -1.27
CA THR A 193 9.53 -12.85 -1.24
C THR A 193 9.71 -13.43 0.16
N ALA A 194 10.14 -14.70 0.24
CA ALA A 194 10.51 -15.34 1.49
C ALA A 194 11.67 -14.62 2.23
N LYS A 195 12.55 -13.96 1.47
CA LYS A 195 13.61 -13.11 2.04
C LYS A 195 12.99 -11.92 2.77
N ASP A 196 11.98 -11.27 2.19
CA ASP A 196 11.32 -10.13 2.81
C ASP A 196 10.65 -10.50 4.13
N LEU A 197 10.02 -11.69 4.20
CA LEU A 197 9.46 -12.22 5.44
C LEU A 197 10.50 -12.44 6.53
N THR A 198 11.65 -12.99 6.15
CA THR A 198 12.75 -13.25 7.11
C THR A 198 13.32 -11.96 7.66
N GLU A 199 13.53 -10.96 6.80
CA GLU A 199 14.01 -9.64 7.22
C GLU A 199 12.98 -8.92 8.09
N ALA A 200 11.71 -8.96 7.71
CA ALA A 200 10.64 -8.34 8.48
C ALA A 200 10.47 -8.97 9.88
N ALA A 201 10.72 -10.28 10.02
CA ALA A 201 10.75 -10.95 11.32
C ALA A 201 11.92 -10.50 12.20
N LYS A 202 13.13 -10.38 11.63
CA LYS A 202 14.30 -9.85 12.38
C LYS A 202 14.08 -8.43 12.89
N GLU A 203 13.39 -7.61 12.09
CA GLU A 203 13.07 -6.23 12.44
C GLU A 203 12.05 -6.13 13.58
N LEU A 204 11.20 -7.15 13.78
CA LEU A 204 10.31 -7.25 14.94
C LEU A 204 11.06 -7.63 16.23
N ASP A 205 11.98 -8.59 16.14
CA ASP A 205 12.73 -9.09 17.31
C ASP A 205 13.71 -8.04 17.88
N GLY A 206 14.02 -7.00 17.10
CA GLY A 206 14.89 -5.89 17.49
C GLY A 206 14.17 -4.65 18.04
N GLN A 207 12.83 -4.69 18.19
CA GLN A 207 12.01 -3.61 18.76
C GLN A 207 11.72 -3.79 20.26
#